data_AF-A0A9E4V597-F1
#
_entry.id   AF-A0A9E4V597-F1
#
_cell.length_a   1.000
_cell.length_b   1.000
_cell.length_c   1.000
_cell.angle_alpha   90.00
_cell.angle_beta   90.00
_cell.angle_gamma   90.00
#
_symmetry.space_group_name_H-M   'P 1'
#
loop_
_entity.id
_entity.type
_entity.pdbx_description
1 polymer ?
#
loop_
_entity_poly.entity_id
_entity_poly.type
_entity_poly.pdbx_seq_one_letter_code
_entity_poly.pdbx_strand_id
1 'polypeptide(L)' 'MATEGYARPELLVDAAWVDAHKGDPNVVIVDCEVDAAFARGHIPGAVLVPDNFEKDP' A
#
# COMPACT_ATOMS: atom_id res chain seq x y z
N MET A 1 14.46 -10.91 -9.92
CA MET A 1 13.44 -10.87 -8.84
C MET A 1 13.13 -9.40 -8.55
N ALA A 2 11.88 -9.02 -8.29
CA ALA A 2 11.36 -7.62 -8.37
C ALA A 2 12.13 -6.53 -7.59
N THR A 3 13.10 -6.90 -6.77
CA THR A 3 13.86 -6.02 -5.88
C THR A 3 15.38 -6.01 -6.15
N GLU A 4 15.87 -6.72 -7.18
CA GLU A 4 17.30 -6.74 -7.53
C GLU A 4 17.81 -5.36 -7.98
N GLY A 5 18.88 -4.89 -7.34
CA GLY A 5 19.53 -3.61 -7.67
C GLY A 5 19.12 -2.42 -6.80
N TYR A 6 18.13 -2.56 -5.92
CA TYR A 6 17.83 -1.52 -4.92
C TYR A 6 18.78 -1.60 -3.73
N ALA A 7 19.12 -0.45 -3.15
CA ALA A 7 20.00 -0.37 -1.97
C ALA A 7 19.38 -1.01 -0.71
N ARG A 8 18.05 -1.07 -0.64
CA ARG A 8 17.26 -1.63 0.47
C ARG A 8 16.08 -2.46 -0.09
N PRO A 9 16.35 -3.65 -0.66
CA PRO A 9 15.34 -4.46 -1.34
C PRO A 9 14.23 -4.97 -0.40
N GLU A 10 14.46 -5.02 0.92
CA GLU A 10 13.48 -5.44 1.92
C GLU A 10 12.33 -4.44 2.14
N LEU A 11 12.45 -3.23 1.61
CA LEU A 11 11.39 -2.22 1.65
C LEU A 11 10.39 -2.33 0.50
N LEU A 12 10.68 -3.20 -0.48
CA LEU A 12 9.86 -3.37 -1.68
C LEU A 12 9.34 -4.80 -1.72
N VAL A 13 8.08 -4.92 -2.14
CA VAL A 13 7.40 -6.19 -2.35
C VAL A 13 6.70 -6.14 -3.69
N ASP A 14 6.46 -7.31 -4.29
CA ASP A 14 5.68 -7.42 -5.52
C ASP A 14 4.19 -7.69 -5.25
N ALA A 15 3.38 -7.69 -6.31
CA ALA A 15 1.95 -7.94 -6.19
C ALA A 15 1.62 -9.35 -5.65
N ALA A 16 2.47 -10.36 -5.92
CA ALA A 16 2.24 -11.72 -5.44
C ALA A 16 2.43 -11.81 -3.92
N TRP A 17 3.44 -11.10 -3.38
CA TRP A 17 3.62 -10.97 -1.94
C TRP A 17 2.40 -10.30 -1.30
N VAL A 18 1.88 -9.22 -1.87
CA VAL A 18 0.70 -8.52 -1.34
C VAL A 18 -0.52 -9.44 -1.31
N ASP A 19 -0.79 -10.17 -2.40
CA ASP A 19 -1.92 -11.10 -2.47
C ASP A 19 -1.84 -12.21 -1.41
N ALA A 20 -0.63 -12.72 -1.15
CA ALA A 20 -0.39 -13.75 -0.14
C ALA A 20 -0.53 -13.24 1.31
N HIS A 21 -0.28 -11.95 1.57
CA HIS A 21 -0.23 -11.39 2.94
C HIS A 21 -1.40 -10.46 3.30
N LYS A 22 -2.32 -10.16 2.37
CA LYS A 22 -3.46 -9.25 2.62
C LYS A 22 -4.41 -9.65 3.76
N GLY A 23 -4.29 -10.88 4.28
CA GLY A 23 -5.03 -11.38 5.44
C GLY A 23 -4.18 -11.62 6.69
N ASP A 24 -2.88 -11.30 6.68
CA ASP A 24 -1.99 -11.46 7.83
C ASP A 24 -2.34 -10.39 8.90
N PRO A 25 -2.65 -10.78 10.15
CA PRO A 25 -2.98 -9.82 11.21
C PRO A 25 -1.85 -8.85 11.57
N ASN A 26 -0.61 -9.11 11.13
CA ASN A 26 0.54 -8.24 11.34
C ASN A 26 0.86 -7.33 10.14
N VAL A 27 0.04 -7.38 9.07
CA VAL A 27 0.23 -6.58 7.86
C VAL A 27 -0.97 -5.68 7.65
N VAL A 28 -0.71 -4.38 7.43
CA VAL A 28 -1.72 -3.40 7.04
C VAL A 28 -1.38 -2.89 5.66
N ILE A 29 -2.32 -3.01 4.72
CA ILE A 29 -2.20 -2.39 3.40
C ILE A 29 -2.79 -1.00 3.50
N VAL A 30 -2.01 0.00 3.09
CA VAL A 30 -2.41 1.41 3.12
C VAL A 30 -2.50 1.92 1.69
N ASP A 31 -3.67 2.38 1.30
CA ASP A 31 -3.87 3.10 0.04
C ASP A 31 -3.72 4.61 0.31
N CYS A 32 -2.83 5.24 -0.45
CA CYS A 32 -2.44 6.64 -0.27
C CYS A 32 -3.02 7.56 -1.37
N GLU A 33 -3.98 7.08 -2.14
CA GLU A 33 -4.67 7.89 -3.14
C GLU A 33 -5.90 8.61 -2.55
N VAL A 34 -6.52 9.52 -3.31
CA VAL A 34 -7.71 10.26 -2.87
C VAL A 34 -8.93 9.37 -2.62
N ASP A 35 -9.81 9.80 -1.73
CA ASP A 35 -11.05 9.11 -1.33
C ASP A 35 -11.88 8.58 -2.51
N ALA A 36 -12.03 9.38 -3.57
CA ALA A 36 -12.80 9.00 -4.75
C ALA A 36 -12.17 7.83 -5.52
N ALA A 37 -10.84 7.69 -5.51
CA ALA A 37 -10.15 6.58 -6.15
C ALA A 37 -10.24 5.32 -5.29
N PHE A 38 -10.02 5.45 -3.98
CA PHE A 38 -10.20 4.35 -3.04
C PHE A 38 -11.62 3.78 -3.12
N ALA A 39 -12.64 4.64 -3.11
CA ALA A 39 -14.04 4.23 -3.22
C ALA A 39 -14.37 3.55 -4.56
N ARG A 40 -13.69 3.93 -5.65
CA ARG A 40 -13.83 3.26 -6.95
C ARG A 40 -13.25 1.85 -6.95
N GLY A 41 -12.19 1.61 -6.19
CA GLY A 41 -11.58 0.30 -6.04
C GLY A 41 -10.22 0.34 -5.34
N HIS A 42 -10.01 -0.60 -4.43
CA HIS A 42 -8.80 -0.77 -3.64
C HIS A 42 -8.57 -2.25 -3.34
N ILE A 43 -7.39 -2.60 -2.83
CA ILE A 43 -7.08 -3.96 -2.41
C ILE A 43 -7.97 -4.32 -1.20
N PRO A 44 -8.65 -5.48 -1.18
CA PRO A 44 -9.48 -5.88 -0.04
C PRO A 44 -8.71 -5.85 1.29
N GLY A 45 -9.29 -5.19 2.30
CA GLY A 45 -8.68 -5.04 3.62
C GLY A 45 -7.72 -3.84 3.75
N ALA A 46 -7.43 -3.13 2.66
CA ALA A 46 -6.67 -1.89 2.72
C ALA A 46 -7.41 -0.81 3.50
N VAL A 47 -6.65 0.05 4.18
CA VAL A 47 -7.16 1.27 4.79
C VAL A 47 -6.77 2.46 3.93
N LEU A 48 -7.70 3.38 3.76
CA LEU A 48 -7.43 4.69 3.19
C LEU A 48 -6.75 5.55 4.25
N VAL A 49 -5.63 6.19 3.89
CA VAL A 49 -5.19 7.36 4.65
C VAL A 49 -5.90 8.56 4.04
N PRO A 50 -6.84 9.19 4.77
CA PRO A 50 -7.51 10.39 4.28
C PRO A 50 -6.46 11.48 4.14
N ASP A 51 -6.19 11.77 2.89
CA ASP A 51 -5.45 12.90 2.36
C ASP A 51 -4.52 13.65 3.33
N ASN A 52 -3.22 13.40 3.18
CA ASN A 52 -2.13 14.10 3.85
C ASN A 52 -1.69 15.39 3.10
N PHE A 53 -2.54 16.01 2.29
CA PHE A 53 -2.21 17.22 1.51
C PHE A 53 -1.93 18.51 2.30
N GLU A 54 -1.83 18.52 3.63
CA GLU A 54 -1.34 19.71 4.35
C GLU A 54 -0.17 19.39 5.29
N LYS A 55 1.02 19.31 4.71
CA LYS A 55 2.16 20.02 5.29
C LYS A 55 1.98 21.51 4.96
N ASP A 56 1.20 22.21 5.79
CA ASP A 56 0.79 23.64 5.73
C ASP A 56 -0.25 24.05 4.66
N PRO A 57 -1.42 24.60 5.04
CA PRO A 57 -2.19 25.56 4.22
C PRO A 57 -1.52 26.95 4.13
#